data_AF-T2ME40-F1
#
_entry.id   AF-T2ME40-F1
#
_cell.length_a   1.000
_cell.length_b   1.000
_cell.length_c   1.000
_cell.angle_alpha   90.00
_cell.angle_beta   90.00
_cell.angle_gamma   90.00
#
_symmetry.space_group_name_H-M   'P 1'
#
loop_
_entity.id
_entity.type
_entity.pdbx_description
1 polymer ?
#
loop_
_entity_poly.entity_id
_entity_poly.type
_entity_poly.pdbx_seq_one_letter_code
_entity_poly.pdbx_strand_id
1 'polypeptide(L)'
;MELYYWPPQLKWGLPTFDINSLHVMSYIKFCKAPVSLFPVLKSLLNAKTRELPCLVTTSGEMYSSPKEIINYLNLKFFNPDTWLNEEQRGNIIAMTSLIEEKLLPAVMSLLWLDNQNFTEVTRMVYAKSCRYPLNFSTPQSLQHDVEKSIRISGNYPNEDFDVICNKLFLNAVSTLNMFSEFLGDKHFLFGDRPSSLDALLFSCLVIPLKLPLLNGKLKNYLKGCSKFSQYTGRIMQIYFKEELKSKDSILKEEDDPYKYDWIFPVVVTALAMFSYAVNIKLITITR
;
A
#
# COMPACT_ATOMS: atom_id res chain seq x y z
N MET A 1 17.03 3.97 -12.11
CA MET A 1 16.33 3.05 -11.20
C MET A 1 14.85 3.25 -11.43
N GLU A 2 14.06 2.18 -11.38
CA GLU A 2 12.63 2.22 -11.67
C GLU A 2 11.86 1.63 -10.49
N LEU A 3 10.88 2.35 -9.95
CA LEU A 3 9.99 1.85 -8.92
C LEU A 3 8.63 1.52 -9.52
N TYR A 4 8.24 0.27 -9.42
CA TYR A 4 6.91 -0.24 -9.74
C TYR A 4 6.06 -0.23 -8.47
N TYR A 5 4.93 0.45 -8.49
CA TYR A 5 4.07 0.63 -7.30
C TYR A 5 2.58 0.50 -7.63
N TRP A 6 1.76 0.29 -6.60
CA TRP A 6 0.30 0.25 -6.76
C TRP A 6 -0.24 1.59 -7.29
N PRO A 7 -1.17 1.58 -8.25
CA PRO A 7 -1.55 2.79 -8.96
C PRO A 7 -2.18 3.85 -8.03
N PRO A 8 -2.13 5.14 -8.42
CA PRO A 8 -2.74 6.21 -7.67
C PRO A 8 -4.25 6.12 -7.67
N GLN A 9 -4.86 6.76 -6.66
CA GLN A 9 -6.30 6.88 -6.55
C GLN A 9 -6.69 8.36 -6.46
N LEU A 10 -6.79 8.98 -7.64
CA LEU A 10 -7.04 10.42 -7.81
C LEU A 10 -8.35 10.88 -7.18
N LYS A 11 -9.39 10.03 -7.18
CA LYS A 11 -10.68 10.32 -6.53
C LYS A 11 -10.54 10.75 -5.06
N TRP A 12 -9.52 10.26 -4.38
CA TRP A 12 -9.25 10.56 -2.98
C TRP A 12 -7.97 11.37 -2.76
N GLY A 13 -7.34 11.83 -3.85
CA GLY A 13 -6.08 12.57 -3.80
C GLY A 13 -4.93 11.75 -3.21
N LEU A 14 -4.90 10.45 -3.47
CA LEU A 14 -3.87 9.53 -2.99
C LEU A 14 -2.87 9.19 -4.11
N PRO A 15 -1.55 9.41 -3.89
CA PRO A 15 -0.50 8.99 -4.84
C PRO A 15 -0.44 7.48 -5.04
N THR A 16 -0.77 6.73 -4.00
CA THR A 16 -1.01 5.28 -4.03
C THR A 16 -1.88 4.91 -2.83
N PHE A 17 -2.62 3.81 -2.92
CA PHE A 17 -3.48 3.32 -1.84
C PHE A 17 -2.79 2.31 -0.92
N ASP A 18 -1.60 1.84 -1.29
CA ASP A 18 -0.84 0.84 -0.54
C ASP A 18 0.20 1.49 0.39
N ILE A 19 0.28 0.99 1.63
CA ILE A 19 1.12 1.57 2.69
C ILE A 19 2.61 1.41 2.36
N ASN A 20 3.01 0.21 1.92
CA ASN A 20 4.39 -0.11 1.60
C ASN A 20 4.89 0.69 0.40
N SER A 21 4.06 0.78 -0.64
CA SER A 21 4.32 1.59 -1.82
C SER A 21 4.48 3.06 -1.46
N LEU A 22 3.57 3.61 -0.64
CA LEU A 22 3.63 5.00 -0.22
C LEU A 22 4.85 5.29 0.67
N HIS A 23 5.24 4.34 1.52
CA HIS A 23 6.44 4.46 2.36
C HIS A 23 7.69 4.60 1.51
N VAL A 24 7.93 3.65 0.58
CA VAL A 24 9.10 3.66 -0.30
C VAL A 24 9.11 4.89 -1.21
N MET A 25 7.95 5.26 -1.75
CA MET A 25 7.79 6.43 -2.59
C MET A 25 8.12 7.72 -1.83
N SER A 26 7.63 7.88 -0.60
CA SER A 26 7.94 9.02 0.27
C SER A 26 9.42 9.08 0.60
N TYR A 27 10.03 7.94 0.92
CA TYR A 27 11.46 7.83 1.21
C TYR A 27 12.31 8.31 0.02
N ILE A 28 12.02 7.83 -1.18
CA ILE A 28 12.69 8.23 -2.43
C ILE A 28 12.56 9.74 -2.68
N LYS A 29 11.37 10.30 -2.46
CA LYS A 29 11.10 11.75 -2.63
C LYS A 29 11.86 12.59 -1.62
N PHE A 30 11.94 12.15 -0.36
CA PHE A 30 12.68 12.87 0.69
C PHE A 30 14.18 12.91 0.39
N CYS A 31 14.73 11.81 -0.14
CA CYS A 31 16.11 11.75 -0.63
C CYS A 31 16.34 12.52 -1.93
N LYS A 32 15.28 12.92 -2.64
CA LYS A 32 15.33 13.42 -4.03
C LYS A 32 16.11 12.47 -4.95
N ALA A 33 15.96 11.17 -4.74
CA ALA A 33 16.68 10.17 -5.51
C ALA A 33 16.16 10.13 -6.97
N PRO A 34 17.05 9.95 -7.98
CA PRO A 34 16.68 9.90 -9.38
C PRO A 34 16.06 8.54 -9.75
N VAL A 35 14.87 8.28 -9.22
CA VAL A 35 14.09 7.06 -9.46
C VAL A 35 12.85 7.42 -10.28
N SER A 36 12.69 6.76 -11.42
CA SER A 36 11.49 6.86 -12.25
C SER A 36 10.35 6.06 -11.62
N LEU A 37 9.18 6.66 -11.48
CA LEU A 37 8.04 6.09 -10.78
C LEU A 37 7.01 5.57 -11.78
N PHE A 38 6.81 4.25 -11.83
CA PHE A 38 5.89 3.59 -12.73
C PHE A 38 4.71 2.97 -11.98
N PRO A 39 3.47 3.46 -12.18
CA PRO A 39 2.29 2.80 -11.63
C PRO A 39 2.04 1.48 -12.37
N VAL A 40 1.78 0.41 -11.64
CA VAL A 40 1.40 -0.87 -12.25
C VAL A 40 -0.09 -0.85 -12.51
N LEU A 41 -0.47 -0.40 -13.71
CA LEU A 41 -1.84 -0.49 -14.20
C LEU A 41 -2.09 -1.88 -14.78
N LYS A 42 -3.13 -2.56 -14.29
CA LYS A 42 -3.62 -3.82 -14.87
C LYS A 42 -2.52 -4.88 -14.98
N SER A 43 -1.87 -5.17 -13.85
CA SER A 43 -0.90 -6.27 -13.73
C SER A 43 -1.54 -7.56 -14.21
N LEU A 44 -0.95 -8.17 -15.24
CA LEU A 44 -1.32 -9.52 -15.70
C LEU A 44 -0.66 -10.61 -14.83
N LEU A 45 -0.08 -10.23 -13.67
CA LEU A 45 1.25 -10.67 -13.25
C LEU A 45 2.28 -10.19 -14.28
N ASN A 46 2.95 -9.06 -14.01
CA ASN A 46 4.33 -9.00 -14.50
C ASN A 46 5.03 -10.20 -13.84
N ALA A 47 5.32 -11.24 -14.62
CA ALA A 47 5.95 -12.48 -14.15
C ALA A 47 7.29 -12.24 -13.40
N LYS A 48 7.82 -11.00 -13.45
CA LYS A 48 9.03 -10.52 -12.77
C LYS A 48 8.79 -9.93 -11.37
N THR A 49 7.62 -9.34 -11.08
CA THR A 49 7.34 -8.62 -9.81
C THR A 49 6.12 -9.24 -9.14
N ARG A 50 6.34 -10.23 -8.27
CA ARG A 50 5.28 -10.95 -7.54
C ARG A 50 4.65 -10.10 -6.43
N GLU A 51 5.41 -9.18 -5.87
CA GLU A 51 4.99 -8.30 -4.76
C GLU A 51 5.30 -6.84 -5.13
N LEU A 52 4.41 -5.93 -4.71
CA LEU A 52 4.56 -4.49 -4.89
C LEU A 52 4.64 -3.82 -3.51
N PRO A 53 5.47 -2.78 -3.34
CA PRO A 53 6.30 -2.12 -4.35
C PRO A 53 7.54 -2.92 -4.78
N CYS A 54 8.00 -2.74 -6.01
CA CYS A 54 9.23 -3.38 -6.50
C CYS A 54 10.17 -2.37 -7.15
N LEU A 55 11.43 -2.35 -6.70
CA LEU A 55 12.49 -1.54 -7.28
C LEU A 55 13.31 -2.38 -8.25
N VAL A 56 13.42 -1.92 -9.50
CA VAL A 56 14.31 -2.49 -10.52
C VAL A 56 15.52 -1.58 -10.70
N THR A 57 16.70 -2.16 -10.51
CA THR A 57 17.97 -1.44 -10.67
C THR A 57 18.38 -1.37 -12.14
N THR A 58 19.35 -0.52 -12.47
CA THR A 58 19.94 -0.48 -13.82
C THR A 58 20.70 -1.76 -14.17
N SER A 59 21.13 -2.54 -13.17
CA SER A 59 21.74 -3.87 -13.32
C SER A 59 20.71 -4.98 -13.56
N GLY A 60 19.41 -4.70 -13.43
CA GLY A 60 18.34 -5.68 -13.57
C GLY A 60 18.03 -6.48 -12.30
N GLU A 61 18.61 -6.09 -11.16
CA GLU A 61 18.26 -6.65 -9.84
C GLU A 61 16.90 -6.11 -9.38
N MET A 62 16.14 -6.94 -8.67
CA MET A 62 14.78 -6.63 -8.24
C MET A 62 14.66 -6.78 -6.73
N TYR A 63 14.15 -5.76 -6.06
CA TYR A 63 13.88 -5.75 -4.62
C TYR A 63 12.39 -5.49 -4.40
N SER A 64 11.72 -6.36 -3.64
CA SER A 64 10.25 -6.28 -3.47
C SER A 64 9.82 -5.95 -2.04
N SER A 65 10.71 -6.11 -1.06
CA SER A 65 10.42 -5.70 0.32
C SER A 65 10.81 -4.23 0.54
N PRO A 66 9.97 -3.41 1.21
CA PRO A 66 10.34 -2.05 1.58
C PRO A 66 11.67 -1.94 2.31
N LYS A 67 11.97 -2.89 3.21
CA LYS A 67 13.22 -2.93 3.98
C LYS A 67 14.43 -3.17 3.08
N GLU A 68 14.30 -4.08 2.11
CA GLU A 68 15.35 -4.38 1.13
C GLU A 68 15.60 -3.18 0.20
N ILE A 69 14.52 -2.55 -0.28
CA ILE A 69 14.59 -1.38 -1.15
C ILE A 69 15.29 -0.22 -0.42
N ILE A 70 14.89 0.06 0.81
CA ILE A 70 15.50 1.12 1.64
C ILE A 70 16.98 0.80 1.91
N ASN A 71 17.31 -0.44 2.23
CA ASN A 71 18.70 -0.84 2.45
C ASN A 71 19.54 -0.66 1.17
N TYR A 72 19.01 -1.03 0.01
CA TYR A 72 19.67 -0.79 -1.27
C TYR A 72 19.90 0.70 -1.54
N LEU A 73 18.88 1.55 -1.30
CA LEU A 73 19.01 3.00 -1.46
C LEU A 73 20.05 3.59 -0.51
N ASN A 74 20.10 3.12 0.74
CA ASN A 74 21.13 3.49 1.71
C ASN A 74 22.54 3.14 1.21
N LEU A 75 22.74 1.95 0.64
CA LEU A 75 24.02 1.53 0.04
C LEU A 75 24.42 2.41 -1.16
N LYS A 76 23.46 3.04 -1.83
CA LYS A 76 23.67 4.01 -2.91
C LYS A 76 23.77 5.46 -2.42
N PHE A 77 23.93 5.67 -1.11
CA PHE A 77 24.03 6.98 -0.45
C PHE A 77 22.75 7.83 -0.53
N PHE A 78 21.59 7.22 -0.80
CA PHE A 78 20.29 7.89 -0.74
C PHE A 78 19.63 7.63 0.61
N ASN A 79 20.03 8.41 1.62
CA ASN A 79 19.48 8.32 2.97
C ASN A 79 18.93 9.70 3.43
N PRO A 80 17.65 9.81 3.85
CA PRO A 80 17.08 11.07 4.29
C PRO A 80 17.57 11.48 5.69
N ASP A 81 18.20 10.57 6.43
CA ASP A 81 18.59 10.74 7.84
C ASP A 81 20.02 11.28 8.02
N THR A 82 20.69 11.66 6.93
CA THR A 82 22.09 12.11 6.94
C THR A 82 22.34 13.36 7.77
N TRP A 83 21.32 14.19 8.01
CA TRP A 83 21.39 15.42 8.79
C TRP A 83 21.09 15.23 10.28
N LEU A 84 20.77 14.02 10.72
CA LEU A 84 20.36 13.71 12.09
C LEU A 84 21.54 13.36 13.00
N ASN A 85 21.45 13.79 14.25
CA ASN A 85 22.42 13.44 15.29
C ASN A 85 22.38 11.94 15.62
N GLU A 86 23.43 11.40 16.21
CA GLU A 86 23.50 9.96 16.56
C GLU A 86 22.36 9.53 17.49
N GLU A 87 22.02 10.35 18.49
CA GLU A 87 20.89 10.10 19.38
C GLU A 87 19.56 10.02 18.62
N GLN A 88 19.33 10.96 17.68
CA GLN A 88 18.13 10.97 16.85
C GLN A 88 18.06 9.75 15.93
N ARG A 89 19.20 9.33 15.38
CA ARG A 89 19.28 8.09 14.58
C ARG A 89 18.97 6.84 15.43
N GLY A 90 19.42 6.80 16.68
CA GLY A 90 19.00 5.76 17.63
C GLY A 90 17.49 5.76 17.87
N ASN A 91 16.90 6.95 18.05
CA ASN A 91 15.45 7.11 18.24
C ASN A 91 14.64 6.65 17.02
N ILE A 92 15.14 6.87 15.79
CA ILE A 92 14.48 6.38 14.57
C ILE A 92 14.28 4.87 14.61
N ILE A 93 15.30 4.11 15.01
CA ILE A 93 15.22 2.64 15.03
C ILE A 93 14.11 2.21 16.00
N ALA A 94 14.14 2.72 17.23
CA ALA A 94 13.14 2.39 18.25
C ALA A 94 11.71 2.80 17.85
N MET A 95 11.55 4.01 17.30
CA MET A 95 10.24 4.52 16.85
C MET A 95 9.72 3.78 15.62
N THR A 96 10.62 3.37 14.71
CA THR A 96 10.27 2.55 13.54
C THR A 96 9.73 1.21 13.99
N SER A 97 10.41 0.53 14.91
CA SER A 97 9.93 -0.73 15.50
C SER A 97 8.57 -0.56 16.16
N LEU A 98 8.34 0.55 16.88
CA LEU A 98 7.04 0.84 17.48
C LEU A 98 5.94 1.00 16.44
N ILE A 99 6.21 1.69 15.32
CA ILE A 99 5.24 1.81 14.22
C ILE A 99 4.97 0.43 13.60
N GLU A 100 6.00 -0.32 13.27
CA GLU A 100 5.87 -1.63 12.61
C GLU A 100 5.14 -2.66 13.48
N GLU A 101 5.32 -2.65 14.80
CA GLU A 101 4.71 -3.63 15.71
C GLU A 101 3.34 -3.22 16.25
N LYS A 102 3.07 -1.92 16.42
CA LYS A 102 1.84 -1.44 17.08
C LYS A 102 0.89 -0.73 16.14
N LEU A 103 1.39 0.20 15.33
CA LEU A 103 0.54 1.05 14.49
C LEU A 103 0.20 0.37 13.17
N LEU A 104 1.19 -0.18 12.46
CA LEU A 104 1.03 -0.81 11.17
C LEU A 104 0.03 -1.98 11.21
N PRO A 105 0.08 -2.92 12.19
CA PRO A 105 -0.88 -4.01 12.26
C PRO A 105 -2.31 -3.52 12.51
N ALA A 106 -2.48 -2.41 13.25
CA ALA A 106 -3.79 -1.81 13.48
C ALA A 106 -4.37 -1.12 12.25
N VAL A 107 -3.53 -0.47 11.43
CA VAL A 107 -3.97 0.08 10.15
C VAL A 107 -4.30 -1.05 9.18
N MET A 108 -3.47 -2.09 9.13
CA MET A 108 -3.72 -3.26 8.27
C MET A 108 -5.00 -4.01 8.68
N SER A 109 -5.25 -4.19 9.98
CA SER A 109 -6.48 -4.83 10.45
C SER A 109 -7.73 -4.02 10.07
N LEU A 110 -7.67 -2.70 10.16
CA LEU A 110 -8.76 -1.81 9.74
C LEU A 110 -9.08 -1.92 8.25
N LEU A 111 -8.07 -2.10 7.40
CA LEU A 111 -8.22 -2.16 5.95
C LEU A 111 -8.63 -3.55 5.45
N TRP A 112 -8.08 -4.62 6.03
CA TRP A 112 -8.19 -5.98 5.50
C TRP A 112 -9.06 -6.91 6.33
N LEU A 113 -9.10 -6.75 7.66
CA LEU A 113 -9.84 -7.66 8.55
C LEU A 113 -11.24 -7.16 8.86
N ASP A 114 -11.48 -5.85 8.87
CA ASP A 114 -12.83 -5.31 9.00
C ASP A 114 -13.65 -5.60 7.73
N ASN A 115 -14.70 -6.41 7.88
CA ASN A 115 -15.49 -6.93 6.76
C ASN A 115 -16.17 -5.80 5.95
N GLN A 116 -16.66 -4.76 6.63
CA GLN A 116 -17.32 -3.62 5.98
C GLN A 116 -16.32 -2.84 5.12
N ASN A 117 -15.18 -2.44 5.69
CA ASN A 117 -14.14 -1.74 4.97
C ASN A 117 -13.54 -2.57 3.82
N PHE A 118 -13.31 -3.86 4.05
CA PHE A 118 -12.72 -4.74 3.05
C PHE A 118 -13.64 -4.90 1.84
N THR A 119 -14.91 -5.24 2.06
CA THR A 119 -15.86 -5.53 0.98
C THR A 119 -16.18 -4.28 0.16
N GLU A 120 -16.34 -3.13 0.81
CA GLU A 120 -16.77 -1.90 0.12
C GLU A 120 -15.64 -1.00 -0.35
N VAL A 121 -14.42 -1.11 0.18
CA VAL A 121 -13.35 -0.17 -0.20
C VAL A 121 -12.12 -0.93 -0.66
N THR A 122 -11.47 -1.66 0.24
CA THR A 122 -10.15 -2.25 0.00
C THR A 122 -10.19 -3.23 -1.17
N ARG A 123 -11.10 -4.22 -1.14
CA ARG A 123 -11.23 -5.21 -2.22
C ARG A 123 -11.47 -4.53 -3.56
N MET A 124 -12.34 -3.53 -3.62
CA MET A 124 -12.66 -2.85 -4.88
C MET A 124 -11.46 -2.09 -5.46
N VAL A 125 -10.66 -1.44 -4.62
CA VAL A 125 -9.48 -0.66 -5.06
C VAL A 125 -8.38 -1.59 -5.58
N TYR A 126 -8.08 -2.65 -4.85
CA TYR A 126 -7.08 -3.63 -5.27
C TYR A 126 -7.57 -4.43 -6.49
N ALA A 127 -8.84 -4.87 -6.52
CA ALA A 127 -9.39 -5.62 -7.65
C ALA A 127 -9.40 -4.81 -8.96
N LYS A 128 -9.70 -3.51 -8.91
CA LYS A 128 -9.64 -2.63 -10.10
C LYS A 128 -8.24 -2.45 -10.65
N SER A 129 -7.23 -2.61 -9.81
CA SER A 129 -5.82 -2.49 -10.20
C SER A 129 -5.27 -3.76 -10.85
N CYS A 130 -5.96 -4.89 -10.69
CA CYS A 130 -5.62 -6.19 -11.25
C CYS A 130 -6.42 -6.50 -12.52
N ARG A 131 -5.85 -7.27 -13.45
CA ARG A 131 -6.60 -7.80 -14.60
C ARG A 131 -7.46 -8.99 -14.21
N TYR A 132 -8.51 -9.24 -14.98
CA TYR A 132 -9.22 -10.51 -14.95
C TYR A 132 -8.28 -11.66 -15.35
N PRO A 133 -8.27 -12.83 -14.67
CA PRO A 133 -9.11 -13.23 -13.53
C PRO A 133 -8.47 -12.96 -12.14
N LEU A 134 -7.28 -12.38 -12.08
CA LEU A 134 -6.53 -12.14 -10.83
C LEU A 134 -7.25 -11.17 -9.88
N ASN A 135 -8.08 -10.28 -10.42
CA ASN A 135 -8.93 -9.39 -9.64
C ASN A 135 -9.80 -10.09 -8.57
N PHE A 136 -10.14 -11.38 -8.74
CA PHE A 136 -10.88 -12.15 -7.74
C PHE A 136 -9.98 -12.74 -6.66
N SER A 137 -8.84 -13.33 -7.06
CA SER A 137 -7.97 -14.09 -6.16
C SER A 137 -6.95 -13.23 -5.43
N THR A 138 -6.36 -12.24 -6.10
CA THR A 138 -5.28 -11.41 -5.52
C THR A 138 -5.72 -10.68 -4.24
N PRO A 139 -6.88 -9.99 -4.18
CA PRO A 139 -7.30 -9.34 -2.93
C PRO A 139 -7.56 -10.34 -1.79
N GLN A 140 -8.00 -11.56 -2.10
CA GLN A 140 -8.23 -12.61 -1.11
C GLN A 140 -6.91 -13.20 -0.59
N SER A 141 -5.94 -13.43 -1.48
CA SER A 141 -4.59 -13.85 -1.09
C SER A 141 -3.94 -12.82 -0.18
N LEU A 142 -3.99 -11.53 -0.55
CA LEU A 142 -3.42 -10.45 0.26
C LEU A 142 -4.11 -10.34 1.62
N GLN A 143 -5.44 -10.51 1.68
CA GLN A 143 -6.16 -10.53 2.94
C GLN A 143 -5.67 -11.67 3.84
N HIS A 144 -5.51 -12.88 3.29
CA HIS A 144 -5.03 -14.04 4.03
C HIS A 144 -3.58 -13.86 4.52
N ASP A 145 -2.72 -13.27 3.70
CA ASP A 145 -1.33 -12.99 4.07
C ASP A 145 -1.26 -11.97 5.21
N VAL A 146 -2.08 -10.92 5.16
CA VAL A 146 -2.20 -9.92 6.24
C VAL A 146 -2.72 -10.56 7.51
N GLU A 147 -3.79 -11.36 7.43
CA GLU A 147 -4.37 -12.08 8.57
C GLU A 147 -3.33 -12.96 9.26
N LYS A 148 -2.62 -13.78 8.46
CA LYS A 148 -1.56 -14.67 8.94
C LYS A 148 -0.44 -13.88 9.61
N SER A 149 -0.01 -12.77 9.01
CA SER A 149 1.05 -11.92 9.56
C SER A 149 0.68 -11.34 10.93
N ILE A 150 -0.57 -10.87 11.10
CA ILE A 150 -1.08 -10.31 12.36
C ILE A 150 -1.18 -11.40 13.43
N ARG A 151 -1.67 -12.58 13.08
CA ARG A 151 -1.77 -13.71 14.02
C ARG A 151 -0.40 -14.16 14.51
N ILE A 152 0.59 -14.25 13.62
CA ILE A 152 1.96 -14.64 13.96
C ILE A 152 2.64 -13.57 14.81
N SER A 153 2.61 -12.31 14.36
CA SER A 153 3.28 -11.20 15.04
C SER A 153 2.68 -10.91 16.42
N GLY A 154 1.35 -10.99 16.54
CA GLY A 154 0.63 -10.76 17.79
C GLY A 154 0.51 -11.98 18.70
N ASN A 155 0.97 -13.15 18.27
CA ASN A 155 0.81 -14.43 18.95
C ASN A 155 -0.66 -14.72 19.32
N TYR A 156 -1.56 -14.62 18.34
CA TYR A 156 -3.01 -14.81 18.49
C TYR A 156 -3.49 -16.09 17.78
N PRO A 157 -3.17 -17.30 18.30
CA PRO A 157 -3.45 -18.55 17.60
C PRO A 157 -4.96 -18.80 17.44
N ASN A 158 -5.76 -18.49 18.47
CA ASN A 158 -7.19 -18.82 18.52
C ASN A 158 -8.08 -17.65 18.99
N GLU A 159 -7.58 -16.42 18.98
CA GLU A 159 -8.40 -15.27 19.38
C GLU A 159 -9.35 -14.83 18.25
N ASP A 160 -10.54 -14.39 18.65
CA ASP A 160 -11.52 -13.77 17.77
C ASP A 160 -10.98 -12.46 17.19
N PHE A 161 -11.30 -12.21 15.92
CA PHE A 161 -10.80 -11.03 15.22
C PHE A 161 -11.22 -9.72 15.86
N ASP A 162 -12.43 -9.64 16.42
CA ASP A 162 -12.90 -8.43 17.08
C ASP A 162 -12.06 -8.09 18.32
N VAL A 163 -11.64 -9.12 19.07
CA VAL A 163 -10.76 -8.96 20.23
C VAL A 163 -9.37 -8.48 19.78
N ILE A 164 -8.82 -9.11 18.73
CA ILE A 164 -7.54 -8.72 18.14
C ILE A 164 -7.61 -7.26 17.65
N CYS A 165 -8.65 -6.89 16.90
CA CYS A 165 -8.83 -5.54 16.35
C CYS A 165 -8.95 -4.50 17.47
N ASN A 166 -9.65 -4.79 18.56
CA ASN A 166 -9.74 -3.88 19.71
C ASN A 166 -8.38 -3.73 20.42
N LYS A 167 -7.62 -4.81 20.63
CA LYS A 167 -6.26 -4.75 21.22
C LYS A 167 -5.31 -3.92 20.35
N LEU A 168 -5.33 -4.17 19.04
CA LEU A 168 -4.52 -3.43 18.07
C LEU A 168 -4.91 -1.95 18.02
N PHE A 169 -6.20 -1.64 18.09
CA PHE A 169 -6.68 -0.26 18.15
C PHE A 169 -6.15 0.48 19.39
N LEU A 170 -6.20 -0.13 20.58
CA LEU A 170 -5.66 0.47 21.79
C LEU A 170 -4.14 0.72 21.70
N ASN A 171 -3.40 -0.26 21.17
CA ASN A 171 -1.97 -0.11 20.93
C ASN A 171 -1.68 1.05 19.97
N ALA A 172 -2.42 1.14 18.87
CA ALA A 172 -2.27 2.23 17.90
C ALA A 172 -2.58 3.59 18.50
N VAL A 173 -3.64 3.73 19.30
CA VAL A 173 -3.99 4.97 19.98
C VAL A 173 -2.86 5.43 20.92
N SER A 174 -2.29 4.51 21.70
CA SER A 174 -1.14 4.80 22.57
C SER A 174 0.07 5.28 21.78
N THR A 175 0.42 4.57 20.70
CA THR A 175 1.50 4.95 19.80
C THR A 175 1.25 6.32 19.14
N LEU A 176 0.03 6.57 18.67
CA LEU A 176 -0.35 7.85 18.07
C LEU A 176 -0.29 9.01 19.08
N ASN A 177 -0.62 8.78 20.36
CA ASN A 177 -0.46 9.81 21.38
C ASN A 177 1.00 10.19 21.58
N MET A 178 1.87 9.18 21.70
CA MET A 178 3.31 9.41 21.79
C MET A 178 3.85 10.17 20.58
N PHE A 179 3.43 9.80 19.35
CA PHE A 179 3.83 10.55 18.15
C PHE A 179 3.25 11.97 18.08
N SER A 180 2.03 12.17 18.58
CA SER A 180 1.39 13.50 18.64
C SER A 180 2.11 14.43 19.61
N GLU A 181 2.56 13.91 20.76
CA GLU A 181 3.40 14.63 21.71
C GLU A 181 4.78 14.92 21.12
N PHE A 182 5.41 13.92 20.51
CA PHE A 182 6.74 14.06 19.90
C PHE A 182 6.77 15.06 18.75
N LEU A 183 5.74 15.05 17.91
CA LEU A 183 5.55 16.01 16.82
C LEU A 183 5.39 17.43 17.37
N GLY A 184 4.66 17.60 18.49
CA GLY A 184 4.45 18.91 19.09
C GLY A 184 3.83 19.89 18.09
N ASP A 185 4.52 21.02 17.87
CA ASP A 185 4.19 22.04 16.86
C ASP A 185 5.19 22.06 15.68
N LYS A 186 6.03 21.03 15.56
CA LYS A 186 7.06 20.94 14.53
C LYS A 186 6.46 20.65 13.16
N HIS A 187 7.20 20.99 12.11
CA HIS A 187 6.80 20.69 10.73
C HIS A 187 6.91 19.20 10.39
N PHE A 188 7.97 18.56 10.88
CA PHE A 188 8.28 17.14 10.78
C PHE A 188 8.70 16.60 12.15
N LEU A 189 8.82 15.27 12.31
CA LEU A 189 9.10 14.65 13.61
C LEU A 189 10.37 15.21 14.28
N PHE A 190 11.44 15.39 13.50
CA PHE A 190 12.73 15.92 13.98
C PHE A 190 12.94 17.42 13.68
N GLY A 191 11.93 18.16 13.24
CA GLY A 191 12.02 19.61 13.01
C GLY A 191 11.61 20.02 11.59
N ASP A 192 12.55 20.57 10.82
CA ASP A 192 12.25 21.26 9.54
C ASP A 192 12.45 20.42 8.29
N ARG A 193 13.09 19.25 8.39
CA ARG A 193 13.30 18.33 7.27
C ARG A 193 12.66 16.98 7.57
N PRO A 194 12.11 16.29 6.57
CA PRO A 194 11.59 14.94 6.79
C PRO A 194 12.74 13.93 6.93
N SER A 195 12.48 12.92 7.75
CA SER A 195 13.31 11.75 7.99
C SER A 195 12.71 10.49 7.35
N SER A 196 13.43 9.36 7.42
CA SER A 196 12.89 8.05 7.09
C SER A 196 11.68 7.69 7.95
N LEU A 197 11.70 8.07 9.22
CA LEU A 197 10.58 7.85 10.15
C LEU A 197 9.34 8.64 9.72
N ASP A 198 9.50 9.86 9.22
CA ASP A 198 8.40 10.63 8.65
C ASP A 198 7.77 9.91 7.45
N ALA A 199 8.57 9.23 6.63
CA ALA A 199 8.08 8.52 5.45
C ALA A 199 7.17 7.35 5.84
N LEU A 200 7.56 6.60 6.88
CA LEU A 200 6.78 5.48 7.41
C LEU A 200 5.53 5.94 8.17
N LEU A 201 5.66 6.96 9.03
CA LEU A 201 4.51 7.46 9.78
C LEU A 201 3.48 8.07 8.82
N PHE A 202 3.93 8.87 7.86
CA PHE A 202 3.06 9.47 6.85
C PHE A 202 2.26 8.42 6.07
N SER A 203 2.89 7.33 5.62
CA SER A 203 2.20 6.29 4.86
C SER A 203 1.11 5.59 5.68
N CYS A 204 1.38 5.34 6.97
CA CYS A 204 0.41 4.74 7.89
C CYS A 204 -0.76 5.66 8.22
N LEU A 205 -0.56 7.00 8.21
CA LEU A 205 -1.60 7.97 8.56
C LEU A 205 -2.48 8.37 7.37
N VAL A 206 -1.88 8.60 6.21
CA VAL A 206 -2.59 9.17 5.04
C VAL A 206 -3.67 8.25 4.52
N ILE A 207 -3.38 6.95 4.43
CA ILE A 207 -4.29 5.96 3.86
C ILE A 207 -5.60 5.87 4.66
N PRO A 208 -5.60 5.62 5.98
CA PRO A 208 -6.84 5.60 6.75
C PRO A 208 -7.55 6.96 6.81
N LEU A 209 -6.82 8.08 6.72
CA LEU A 209 -7.42 9.43 6.68
C LEU A 209 -8.19 9.71 5.38
N LYS A 210 -7.61 9.34 4.23
CA LYS A 210 -8.13 9.69 2.89
C LYS A 210 -9.10 8.65 2.33
N LEU A 211 -8.92 7.37 2.64
CA LEU A 211 -9.83 6.32 2.17
C LEU A 211 -11.22 6.50 2.80
N PRO A 212 -12.31 6.27 2.04
CA PRO A 212 -13.67 6.38 2.54
C PRO A 212 -14.07 5.12 3.35
N LEU A 213 -13.27 4.76 4.36
CA LEU A 213 -13.56 3.68 5.30
C LEU A 213 -14.89 3.96 6.02
N LEU A 214 -15.74 2.94 6.08
CA LEU A 214 -17.06 2.96 6.73
C LEU A 214 -16.92 2.79 8.24
N ASN A 215 -16.21 1.73 8.65
CA ASN A 215 -15.87 1.53 10.04
C ASN A 215 -14.60 2.33 10.33
N GLY A 216 -14.77 3.38 11.13
CA GLY A 216 -13.80 4.46 11.23
C GLY A 216 -13.24 4.68 12.61
N LYS A 217 -13.20 3.72 13.55
CA LYS A 217 -12.69 3.99 14.91
C LYS A 217 -11.34 4.73 14.90
N LEU A 218 -10.36 4.19 14.17
CA LEU A 218 -9.03 4.81 14.01
C LEU A 218 -9.08 6.07 13.14
N LYS A 219 -9.86 6.06 12.06
CA LYS A 219 -10.03 7.23 11.18
C LYS A 219 -10.64 8.43 11.93
N ASN A 220 -11.62 8.21 12.78
CA ASN A 220 -12.29 9.21 13.61
C ASN A 220 -11.34 9.74 14.68
N TYR A 221 -10.55 8.84 15.28
CA TYR A 221 -9.47 9.24 16.19
C TYR A 221 -8.46 10.18 15.48
N LEU A 222 -7.98 9.78 14.30
CA LEU A 222 -7.04 10.58 13.51
C LEU A 222 -7.63 11.92 13.06
N LYS A 223 -8.92 11.96 12.69
CA LYS A 223 -9.64 13.20 12.36
C LYS A 223 -9.79 14.13 13.57
N GLY A 224 -9.94 13.59 14.77
CA GLY A 224 -9.97 14.36 16.02
C GLY A 224 -8.63 15.04 16.31
N CYS A 225 -7.52 14.49 15.83
CA CYS A 225 -6.20 15.08 15.96
C CYS A 225 -5.86 15.98 14.76
N SER A 226 -6.04 17.30 14.94
CA SER A 226 -5.71 18.29 13.91
C SER A 226 -4.24 18.28 13.51
N LYS A 227 -3.33 17.95 14.43
CA LYS A 227 -1.87 17.88 14.19
C LYS A 227 -1.52 16.90 13.08
N PHE A 228 -2.07 15.68 13.12
CA PHE A 228 -1.83 14.68 12.08
C PHE A 228 -2.40 15.08 10.72
N SER A 229 -3.56 15.74 10.72
CA SER A 229 -4.16 16.25 9.48
C SER A 229 -3.30 17.35 8.84
N GLN A 230 -2.74 18.25 9.64
CA GLN A 230 -1.82 19.29 9.17
C GLN A 230 -0.49 18.70 8.70
N TYR A 231 0.08 17.77 9.47
CA TYR A 231 1.32 17.06 9.16
C TYR A 231 1.23 16.32 7.81
N THR A 232 0.21 15.49 7.64
CA THR A 232 -0.01 14.75 6.39
C THR A 232 -0.35 15.67 5.22
N GLY A 233 -1.15 16.72 5.45
CA GLY A 233 -1.48 17.72 4.45
C GLY A 233 -0.23 18.44 3.92
N ARG A 234 0.70 18.82 4.81
CA ARG A 234 1.96 19.47 4.48
C ARG A 234 2.84 18.58 3.61
N ILE A 235 3.06 17.32 4.00
CA ILE A 235 3.87 16.37 3.21
C ILE A 235 3.26 16.18 1.82
N MET A 236 1.94 16.01 1.74
CA MET A 236 1.23 15.85 0.47
C MET A 236 1.41 17.07 -0.46
N GLN A 237 1.33 18.28 0.10
CA GLN A 237 1.48 19.53 -0.68
C GLN A 237 2.91 19.76 -1.16
N ILE A 238 3.92 19.41 -0.37
CA ILE A 238 5.33 19.64 -0.70
C ILE A 238 5.84 18.59 -1.70
N TYR A 239 5.54 17.31 -1.47
CA TYR A 239 6.21 16.21 -2.20
C TYR A 239 5.35 15.53 -3.28
N PHE A 240 4.02 15.63 -3.18
CA PHE A 240 3.11 14.85 -4.02
C PHE A 240 2.18 15.70 -4.91
N LYS A 241 2.31 17.03 -4.87
CA LYS A 241 1.49 17.96 -5.66
C LYS A 241 1.54 17.70 -7.17
N GLU A 242 2.69 17.31 -7.70
CA GLU A 242 2.87 17.06 -9.13
C GLU A 242 2.23 15.75 -9.57
N GLU A 243 2.28 14.70 -8.75
CA GLU A 243 1.73 13.38 -9.09
C GLU A 243 0.20 13.36 -9.08
N LEU A 244 -0.39 14.25 -8.28
CA LEU A 244 -1.83 14.49 -8.30
C LEU A 244 -2.27 15.30 -9.52
N LYS A 245 -1.36 16.02 -10.19
CA LYS A 245 -1.66 16.86 -11.38
C LYS A 245 -1.31 16.19 -12.70
N SER A 246 -0.21 15.44 -12.76
CA SER A 246 0.39 14.92 -14.00
C SER A 246 -0.38 13.76 -14.63
N LYS A 247 -1.38 13.19 -13.95
CA LYS A 247 -2.14 12.02 -14.43
C LYS A 247 -3.57 12.31 -14.89
N ASP A 248 -4.09 13.53 -14.68
CA ASP A 248 -5.35 13.96 -15.31
C ASP A 248 -5.24 14.04 -16.84
N SER A 249 -4.02 14.11 -17.38
CA SER A 249 -3.71 14.06 -18.82
C SER A 249 -3.52 12.62 -19.33
N ILE A 250 -2.87 11.73 -18.57
CA ILE A 250 -2.58 10.35 -18.99
C ILE A 250 -3.85 9.48 -19.01
N LEU A 251 -4.78 9.67 -18.05
CA LEU A 251 -6.06 8.96 -18.03
C LEU A 251 -7.02 9.35 -19.17
N LYS A 252 -6.72 10.43 -19.92
CA LYS A 252 -7.51 10.83 -21.10
C LYS A 252 -7.04 10.17 -22.40
N GLU A 253 -5.86 9.54 -22.41
CA GLU A 253 -5.26 8.95 -23.62
C GLU A 253 -5.22 7.42 -23.64
N GLU A 254 -5.57 6.73 -22.55
CA GLU A 254 -5.66 5.26 -22.55
C GLU A 254 -7.01 4.77 -23.11
N ASP A 255 -6.92 4.10 -24.28
CA ASP A 255 -7.94 3.28 -24.93
C ASP A 255 -8.72 2.43 -23.89
N ASP A 256 -10.06 2.37 -24.00
CA ASP A 256 -10.99 1.83 -23.01
C ASP A 256 -10.42 0.59 -22.27
N PRO A 257 -10.10 0.69 -20.97
CA PRO A 257 -9.26 -0.30 -20.29
C PRO A 257 -9.86 -1.71 -20.33
N TYR A 258 -11.18 -1.84 -20.48
CA TYR A 258 -11.94 -3.10 -20.44
C TYR A 258 -12.18 -3.73 -21.82
N LYS A 259 -11.61 -3.16 -22.90
CA LYS A 259 -11.85 -3.56 -24.30
C LYS A 259 -11.68 -5.06 -24.59
N TYR A 260 -10.88 -5.77 -23.80
CA TYR A 260 -10.58 -7.20 -23.99
C TYR A 260 -10.89 -8.09 -22.79
N ASP A 261 -11.42 -7.55 -21.68
CA ASP A 261 -11.70 -8.35 -20.48
C ASP A 261 -12.82 -9.40 -20.73
N TRP A 262 -13.63 -9.22 -21.78
CA TRP A 262 -14.66 -10.17 -22.23
C TRP A 262 -14.09 -11.39 -22.97
N ILE A 263 -12.87 -11.32 -23.51
CA ILE A 263 -12.29 -12.40 -24.33
C ILE A 263 -12.10 -13.66 -23.49
N PHE A 264 -11.56 -13.53 -22.28
CA PHE A 264 -11.25 -14.69 -21.46
C PHE A 264 -12.51 -15.44 -20.97
N PRO A 265 -13.55 -14.78 -20.42
CA PRO A 265 -14.82 -15.45 -20.14
C PRO A 265 -15.38 -16.18 -21.35
N VAL A 266 -15.41 -15.54 -22.53
CA VAL A 266 -15.93 -16.16 -23.76
C VAL A 266 -15.13 -17.40 -24.17
N VAL A 267 -13.79 -17.36 -24.08
CA VAL A 267 -12.94 -18.52 -24.37
C VAL A 267 -13.19 -19.66 -23.37
N VAL A 268 -13.32 -19.36 -22.08
CA VAL A 268 -13.61 -20.37 -21.05
C VAL A 268 -14.98 -21.00 -21.26
N THR A 269 -16.01 -20.20 -21.55
CA THR A 269 -17.35 -20.72 -21.83
C THR A 269 -17.35 -21.55 -23.11
N ALA A 270 -16.65 -21.12 -24.16
CA ALA A 270 -16.52 -21.89 -25.40
C ALA A 270 -15.81 -23.24 -25.16
N LEU A 271 -14.72 -23.27 -24.38
CA LEU A 271 -14.02 -24.51 -24.00
C LEU A 271 -14.91 -25.43 -23.17
N ALA A 272 -15.67 -24.88 -22.21
CA ALA A 272 -16.61 -25.65 -21.41
C ALA A 272 -17.75 -26.24 -22.26
N MET A 273 -18.33 -25.43 -23.17
CA MET A 273 -19.36 -25.89 -24.11
C MET A 273 -18.82 -26.95 -25.07
N PHE A 274 -17.59 -26.78 -25.56
CA PHE A 274 -16.93 -27.77 -26.42
C PHE A 274 -16.64 -29.08 -25.67
N SER A 275 -16.11 -28.99 -24.45
CA SER A 275 -15.88 -30.16 -23.59
C SER A 275 -17.18 -30.91 -23.27
N TYR A 276 -18.26 -30.16 -22.99
CA TYR A 276 -19.59 -30.72 -22.76
C TYR A 276 -20.15 -31.40 -24.02
N ALA A 277 -20.03 -30.77 -25.19
CA ALA A 277 -20.50 -31.32 -26.47
C ALA A 277 -19.75 -32.61 -26.87
N VAL A 278 -18.44 -32.68 -26.60
CA VAL A 278 -17.64 -33.91 -26.78
C VAL A 278 -18.11 -35.00 -25.81
N ASN A 279 -18.38 -34.67 -24.55
CA ASN A 279 -18.80 -35.64 -23.53
C ASN A 279 -20.19 -36.25 -23.85
N ILE A 280 -21.09 -35.47 -24.44
CA ILE A 280 -22.42 -35.94 -24.88
C ILE A 280 -22.37 -36.66 -26.25
N LYS A 281 -21.20 -36.78 -26.88
CA LYS A 281 -21.00 -37.35 -28.22
C LYS A 281 -21.78 -36.62 -29.33
N LEU A 282 -22.10 -35.35 -29.14
CA LEU A 282 -22.68 -34.50 -30.19
C LEU A 282 -21.67 -34.20 -31.31
N ILE A 283 -20.38 -34.31 -31.02
CA ILE A 283 -19.29 -34.08 -31.96
C ILE A 283 -18.43 -35.35 -32.01
N THR A 284 -18.44 -36.07 -33.13
CA THR A 284 -17.51 -37.18 -33.37
C THR A 284 -16.19 -36.62 -33.88
N ILE A 285 -15.15 -36.64 -33.05
CA ILE A 285 -13.79 -36.32 -33.47
C ILE A 285 -13.30 -37.50 -34.32
N THR A 286 -13.46 -37.42 -35.64
CA THR A 286 -12.80 -38.34 -36.57
C THR A 286 -11.31 -38.04 -36.55
N ARG A 287 -10.52 -39.03 -36.13
CA ARG A 287 -9.07 -38.98 -36.01
C ARG A 287 -8.38 -38.97 -37.37
#